data_AF-A0A5B0GM78-F1
#
_entry.id   AF-A0A5B0GM78-F1
#
_cell.length_a   1.000
_cell.length_b   1.000
_cell.length_c   1.000
_cell.angle_alpha   90.00
_cell.angle_beta   90.00
_cell.angle_gamma   90.00
#
_symmetry.space_group_name_H-M   'P 1'
#
loop_
_entity.id
_entity.type
_entity.pdbx_description
1 polymer ?
#
loop_
_entity_poly.entity_id
_entity_poly.type
_entity_poly.pdbx_seq_one_letter_code
_entity_poly.pdbx_strand_id
1 'polypeptide(L)'
;MSQSGASLQMGADWDPTRSARERLDQLIRSYRHVVTEHLEPLVRGYHPSMLTGSRDEYLKMLELTTKMNVVGHACTEVAGFEYDARRQHVGSLFGACCFLADSFIDDFDDATTRDYLDRLGVLLAEGWFDLRNDRERLFYVIVSRLFSGRDIMNATTRQAILRLYEAQKHDVELRLARTYSEARPGRSELNALRQCASNRSGHAILVLSAFLLPELDLNYIALIYTAGALIMFIDDHGDCFSDLAHDRVTFMNQVKYPERTLRRIFVSYVQRVYRGLPPGNGRDLLIAFLTRYYLTRLDKHRQQKLKTASGWAVYE
;
A
#
# COMPACT_ATOMS: atom_id res chain seq x y z
N MET A 1 -8.42 28.11 -15.79
CA MET A 1 -7.32 28.73 -16.57
C MET A 1 -5.98 28.28 -15.98
N SER A 2 -5.05 27.93 -16.87
CA SER A 2 -3.68 27.45 -16.61
C SER A 2 -3.55 26.02 -16.06
N GLN A 3 -3.60 25.05 -16.98
CA GLN A 3 -2.93 23.75 -16.82
C GLN A 3 -1.42 24.00 -16.85
N SER A 4 -0.76 24.07 -15.69
CA SER A 4 0.69 23.88 -15.62
C SER A 4 0.98 22.39 -15.45
N GLY A 5 0.79 21.63 -16.53
CA GLY A 5 1.34 20.29 -16.66
C GLY A 5 2.86 20.40 -16.58
N ALA A 6 3.42 20.20 -15.38
CA ALA A 6 4.83 19.89 -15.24
C ALA A 6 5.05 18.51 -15.87
N SER A 7 5.22 18.47 -17.20
CA SER A 7 5.75 17.31 -17.88
C SER A 7 7.19 17.17 -17.39
N LEU A 8 7.37 16.30 -16.40
CA LEU A 8 8.62 15.63 -16.20
C LEU A 8 8.87 14.83 -17.49
N GLN A 9 9.49 15.45 -18.51
CA GLN A 9 10.12 14.74 -19.61
C GLN A 9 11.26 13.93 -18.99
N MET A 10 10.91 12.79 -18.41
CA MET A 10 11.86 11.79 -17.99
C MET A 10 12.16 10.95 -19.20
N GLY A 11 12.89 11.51 -20.17
CA GLY A 11 13.31 10.85 -21.42
C GLY A 11 14.24 9.66 -21.17
N ALA A 12 13.76 8.68 -20.41
CA ALA A 12 14.41 7.49 -19.96
C ALA A 12 13.58 6.30 -20.44
N ASP A 13 14.25 5.21 -20.79
CA ASP A 13 13.64 4.07 -21.49
C ASP A 13 12.48 3.38 -20.75
N TRP A 14 12.23 3.71 -19.48
CA TRP A 14 11.17 3.15 -18.65
C TRP A 14 9.90 4.03 -18.61
N ASP A 15 9.90 5.21 -19.24
CA ASP A 15 8.75 6.11 -19.19
C ASP A 15 7.50 5.41 -19.80
N PRO A 16 6.35 5.39 -19.10
CA PRO A 16 5.19 4.64 -19.58
C PRO A 16 4.72 5.15 -20.94
N THR A 17 4.43 4.22 -21.85
CA THR A 17 3.82 4.56 -23.14
C THR A 17 2.42 5.15 -22.94
N ARG A 18 1.92 5.86 -23.96
CA ARG A 18 0.56 6.39 -23.95
C ARG A 18 -0.48 5.27 -23.76
N SER A 19 -0.32 4.14 -24.44
CA SER A 19 -1.22 2.99 -24.32
C SER A 19 -1.23 2.40 -22.90
N ALA A 20 -0.07 2.29 -22.25
CA ALA A 20 0.01 1.81 -20.87
C ALA A 20 -0.72 2.74 -19.89
N ARG A 21 -0.63 4.07 -20.09
CA ARG A 21 -1.37 5.06 -19.29
C ARG A 21 -2.89 4.98 -19.51
N GLU A 22 -3.33 4.95 -20.77
CA GLU A 22 -4.77 4.82 -21.09
C GLU A 22 -5.37 3.52 -20.53
N ARG A 23 -4.60 2.43 -20.59
CA ARG A 23 -4.98 1.15 -19.99
C ARG A 23 -5.10 1.24 -18.47
N LEU A 24 -4.14 1.88 -17.80
CA LEU A 24 -4.22 2.11 -16.35
C LEU A 24 -5.51 2.86 -15.97
N ASP A 25 -5.86 3.92 -16.71
CA ASP A 25 -7.04 4.73 -16.46
C ASP A 25 -8.35 3.94 -16.67
N GLN A 26 -8.38 3.05 -17.66
CA GLN A 26 -9.50 2.14 -17.87
C GLN A 26 -9.62 1.13 -16.71
N LEU A 27 -8.51 0.55 -16.27
CA LEU A 27 -8.49 -0.45 -15.20
C LEU A 27 -8.91 0.16 -13.86
N ILE A 28 -8.46 1.36 -13.52
CA ILE A 28 -8.87 2.04 -12.29
C ILE A 28 -10.39 2.23 -12.24
N ARG A 29 -10.98 2.68 -13.35
CA ARG A 29 -12.44 2.86 -13.44
C ARG A 29 -13.18 1.54 -13.34
N SER A 30 -12.73 0.51 -14.06
CA SER A 30 -13.32 -0.83 -14.03
C SER A 30 -13.24 -1.45 -12.62
N TYR A 31 -12.05 -1.43 -12.01
CA TYR A 31 -11.86 -2.02 -10.69
C TYR A 31 -12.55 -1.25 -9.57
N ARG A 32 -12.79 0.06 -9.70
CA ARG A 32 -13.65 0.76 -8.74
C ARG A 32 -15.03 0.11 -8.64
N HIS A 33 -15.63 -0.25 -9.78
CA HIS A 33 -16.93 -0.90 -9.81
C HIS A 33 -16.86 -2.29 -9.15
N VAL A 34 -15.94 -3.14 -9.59
CA VAL A 34 -15.74 -4.50 -9.05
C VAL A 34 -15.48 -4.49 -7.54
N VAL A 35 -14.62 -3.59 -7.08
CA VAL A 35 -14.31 -3.43 -5.65
C VAL A 35 -15.56 -3.04 -4.86
N THR A 36 -16.38 -2.15 -5.39
CA THR A 36 -17.64 -1.74 -4.75
C THR A 36 -18.59 -2.92 -4.63
N GLU A 37 -18.77 -3.71 -5.69
CA GLU A 37 -19.62 -4.90 -5.68
C GLU A 37 -19.18 -5.95 -4.66
N HIS A 38 -17.87 -6.13 -4.47
CA HIS A 38 -17.34 -7.06 -3.48
C HIS A 38 -17.40 -6.55 -2.04
N LEU A 39 -17.11 -5.26 -1.81
CA LEU A 39 -16.94 -4.72 -0.46
C LEU A 39 -18.23 -4.15 0.14
N GLU A 40 -19.11 -3.52 -0.65
CA GLU A 40 -20.30 -2.89 -0.10
C GLU A 40 -21.19 -3.86 0.72
N PRO A 41 -21.44 -5.11 0.25
CA PRO A 41 -22.23 -6.06 1.03
C PRO A 41 -21.56 -6.43 2.36
N LEU A 42 -20.23 -6.51 2.39
CA LEU A 42 -19.46 -6.77 3.60
C LEU A 42 -19.56 -5.62 4.59
N VAL A 43 -19.35 -4.39 4.12
CA VAL A 43 -19.44 -3.20 4.97
C VAL A 43 -20.84 -3.05 5.53
N ARG A 44 -21.88 -3.19 4.69
CA ARG A 44 -23.28 -3.13 5.13
C ARG A 44 -23.60 -4.17 6.19
N GLY A 45 -23.03 -5.37 6.09
CA GLY A 45 -23.28 -6.47 7.03
C GLY A 45 -22.52 -6.37 8.36
N TYR A 46 -21.30 -5.80 8.35
CA TYR A 46 -20.39 -5.91 9.50
C TYR A 46 -19.87 -4.59 10.06
N HIS A 47 -19.97 -3.48 9.31
CA HIS A 47 -19.64 -2.14 9.78
C HIS A 47 -20.47 -1.06 9.03
N PRO A 48 -21.81 -1.07 9.18
CA PRO A 48 -22.71 -0.25 8.36
C PRO A 48 -22.51 1.25 8.53
N SER A 49 -21.97 1.69 9.68
CA SER A 49 -21.74 3.12 9.94
C SER A 49 -20.76 3.76 8.95
N MET A 50 -19.82 3.00 8.35
CA MET A 50 -18.94 3.49 7.28
C MET A 50 -19.70 3.98 6.04
N LEU A 51 -20.93 3.49 5.82
CA LEU A 51 -21.78 3.88 4.69
C LEU A 51 -22.69 5.07 5.03
N THR A 52 -22.72 5.51 6.28
CA THR A 52 -23.53 6.63 6.77
C THR A 52 -22.66 7.88 6.99
N GLY A 53 -23.24 9.09 6.94
CA GLY A 53 -22.49 10.34 7.14
C GLY A 53 -21.64 10.74 5.93
N SER A 54 -20.39 11.20 6.15
CA SER A 54 -19.52 11.70 5.08
C SER A 54 -19.00 10.62 4.15
N ARG A 55 -19.03 9.35 4.57
CA ARG A 55 -18.51 8.17 3.83
C ARG A 55 -17.02 8.23 3.51
N ASP A 56 -16.27 9.15 4.10
CA ASP A 56 -14.85 9.36 3.77
C ASP A 56 -14.01 8.09 3.98
N GLU A 57 -14.25 7.37 5.08
CA GLU A 57 -13.56 6.12 5.41
C GLU A 57 -13.85 5.02 4.36
N TYR A 58 -15.11 4.87 3.95
CA TYR A 58 -15.49 3.92 2.91
C TYR A 58 -14.85 4.27 1.56
N LEU A 59 -14.86 5.55 1.17
CA LEU A 59 -14.24 5.99 -0.08
C LEU A 59 -12.72 5.78 -0.08
N LYS A 60 -12.05 6.00 1.07
CA LYS A 60 -10.63 5.67 1.25
C LYS A 60 -10.36 4.17 1.10
N MET A 61 -11.23 3.32 1.65
CA MET A 61 -11.11 1.88 1.49
C MET A 61 -11.26 1.45 0.03
N LEU A 62 -12.28 1.96 -0.68
CA LEU A 62 -12.45 1.69 -2.11
C LEU A 62 -11.22 2.13 -2.91
N GLU A 63 -10.65 3.28 -2.57
CA GLU A 63 -9.45 3.85 -3.18
C GLU A 63 -8.21 2.99 -3.03
N LEU A 64 -7.86 2.60 -1.79
CA LEU A 64 -6.74 1.72 -1.57
C LEU A 64 -6.95 0.36 -2.26
N THR A 65 -8.18 -0.17 -2.18
CA THR A 65 -8.51 -1.48 -2.73
C THR A 65 -8.47 -1.51 -4.26
N THR A 66 -8.90 -0.42 -4.93
CA THR A 66 -8.75 -0.29 -6.39
C THR A 66 -7.27 -0.30 -6.78
N LYS A 67 -6.40 0.41 -6.04
CA LYS A 67 -4.95 0.40 -6.29
C LYS A 67 -4.35 -0.99 -6.13
N MET A 68 -4.74 -1.71 -5.07
CA MET A 68 -4.27 -3.08 -4.85
C MET A 68 -4.75 -4.04 -5.95
N ASN A 69 -5.94 -3.85 -6.52
CA ASN A 69 -6.37 -4.62 -7.69
C ASN A 69 -5.52 -4.33 -8.93
N VAL A 70 -5.17 -3.07 -9.20
CA VAL A 70 -4.26 -2.73 -10.31
C VAL A 70 -2.89 -3.35 -10.12
N VAL A 71 -2.32 -3.28 -8.91
CA VAL A 71 -1.02 -3.88 -8.61
C VAL A 71 -1.10 -5.41 -8.72
N GLY A 72 -2.15 -6.03 -8.18
CA GLY A 72 -2.39 -7.48 -8.29
C GLY A 72 -2.53 -7.94 -9.75
N HIS A 73 -3.22 -7.16 -10.58
CA HIS A 73 -3.32 -7.39 -12.02
C HIS A 73 -1.95 -7.35 -12.68
N ALA A 74 -1.18 -6.30 -12.43
CA ALA A 74 0.16 -6.16 -12.98
C ALA A 74 1.08 -7.33 -12.58
N CYS A 75 1.08 -7.72 -11.29
CA CYS A 75 1.85 -8.86 -10.79
C CYS A 75 1.41 -10.20 -11.43
N THR A 76 0.11 -10.38 -11.65
CA THR A 76 -0.45 -11.59 -12.29
C THR A 76 -0.02 -11.70 -13.75
N GLU A 77 -0.06 -10.59 -14.50
CA GLU A 77 0.40 -10.57 -15.89
C GLU A 77 1.93 -10.69 -16.03
N VAL A 78 2.70 -10.15 -15.08
CA VAL A 78 4.16 -10.35 -15.02
C VAL A 78 4.50 -11.84 -14.95
N ALA A 79 3.71 -12.61 -14.20
CA ALA A 79 3.86 -14.05 -14.10
C ALA A 79 3.23 -14.83 -15.27
N GLY A 80 2.63 -14.16 -16.26
CA GLY A 80 2.04 -14.78 -17.44
C GLY A 80 0.63 -15.35 -17.23
N PHE A 81 -0.06 -14.96 -16.16
CA PHE A 81 -1.42 -15.41 -15.86
C PHE A 81 -2.47 -14.32 -16.12
N GLU A 82 -3.72 -14.73 -16.31
CA GLU A 82 -4.85 -13.82 -16.43
C GLU A 82 -5.33 -13.31 -15.06
N TYR A 83 -5.69 -12.04 -14.94
CA TYR A 83 -6.31 -11.49 -13.73
C TYR A 83 -7.83 -11.66 -13.74
N ASP A 84 -8.25 -12.93 -13.61
CA ASP A 84 -9.64 -13.39 -13.63
C ASP A 84 -10.49 -12.87 -12.45
N ALA A 85 -11.80 -13.12 -12.48
CA ALA A 85 -12.75 -12.68 -11.45
C ALA A 85 -12.41 -13.20 -10.04
N ARG A 86 -11.83 -14.40 -9.92
CA ARG A 86 -11.41 -14.96 -8.63
C ARG A 86 -10.23 -14.17 -8.07
N ARG A 87 -9.26 -13.80 -8.92
CA ARG A 87 -8.12 -12.96 -8.54
C ARG A 87 -8.56 -11.54 -8.18
N GLN A 88 -9.50 -10.97 -8.92
CA GLN A 88 -10.12 -9.67 -8.58
C GLN A 88 -10.81 -9.68 -7.22
N HIS A 89 -11.55 -10.75 -6.91
CA HIS A 89 -12.18 -10.91 -5.60
C HIS A 89 -11.14 -10.93 -4.48
N VAL A 90 -10.05 -11.68 -4.65
CA VAL A 90 -8.97 -11.77 -3.67
C VAL A 90 -8.18 -10.48 -3.52
N GLY A 91 -7.87 -9.80 -4.63
CA GLY A 91 -7.27 -8.46 -4.58
C GLY A 91 -8.17 -7.46 -3.86
N SER A 92 -9.50 -7.60 -3.99
CA SER A 92 -10.48 -6.75 -3.31
C SER A 92 -10.51 -6.99 -1.79
N LEU A 93 -10.56 -8.25 -1.37
CA LEU A 93 -10.47 -8.59 0.06
C LEU A 93 -9.14 -8.17 0.67
N PHE A 94 -8.02 -8.43 -0.03
CA PHE A 94 -6.70 -8.05 0.45
C PHE A 94 -6.55 -6.52 0.56
N GLY A 95 -7.01 -5.76 -0.43
CA GLY A 95 -6.93 -4.29 -0.37
C GLY A 95 -7.73 -3.70 0.78
N ALA A 96 -8.93 -4.23 1.06
CA ALA A 96 -9.73 -3.83 2.21
C ALA A 96 -9.07 -4.24 3.53
N CYS A 97 -8.45 -5.42 3.57
CA CYS A 97 -7.67 -5.88 4.72
C CYS A 97 -6.50 -4.93 5.02
N CYS A 98 -5.75 -4.49 4.00
CA CYS A 98 -4.68 -3.51 4.15
C CYS A 98 -5.21 -2.17 4.68
N PHE A 99 -6.34 -1.70 4.16
CA PHE A 99 -6.96 -0.46 4.62
C PHE A 99 -7.31 -0.52 6.12
N LEU A 100 -8.01 -1.58 6.52
CA LEU A 100 -8.44 -1.75 7.91
C LEU A 100 -7.24 -1.91 8.83
N ALA A 101 -6.26 -2.75 8.47
CA ALA A 101 -5.04 -2.95 9.24
C ALA A 101 -4.26 -1.65 9.47
N ASP A 102 -4.08 -0.82 8.43
CA ASP A 102 -3.38 0.45 8.55
C ASP A 102 -4.19 1.47 9.37
N SER A 103 -5.51 1.49 9.20
CA SER A 103 -6.39 2.37 9.99
C SER A 103 -6.36 2.06 11.50
N PHE A 104 -6.07 0.81 11.92
CA PHE A 104 -5.87 0.51 13.34
C PHE A 104 -4.59 1.13 13.89
N ILE A 105 -3.52 1.15 13.09
CA ILE A 105 -2.23 1.73 13.47
C ILE A 105 -2.28 3.25 13.47
N ASP A 106 -3.11 3.82 12.58
CA ASP A 106 -3.15 5.25 12.35
C ASP A 106 -4.23 5.97 13.18
N ASP A 107 -5.42 5.40 13.38
CA ASP A 107 -6.53 6.12 14.00
C ASP A 107 -6.66 5.93 15.52
N PHE A 108 -5.94 4.95 16.09
CA PHE A 108 -6.03 4.63 17.51
C PHE A 108 -4.81 5.11 18.28
N ASP A 109 -4.95 5.20 19.61
CA ASP A 109 -3.83 5.51 20.50
C ASP A 109 -2.79 4.37 20.55
N ASP A 110 -1.62 4.70 21.09
CA ASP A 110 -0.47 3.80 21.20
C ASP A 110 -0.78 2.50 21.94
N ALA A 111 -1.59 2.56 23.01
CA ALA A 111 -1.91 1.41 23.83
C ALA A 111 -2.83 0.45 23.08
N THR A 112 -3.86 0.98 22.42
CA THR A 112 -4.80 0.23 21.61
C THR A 112 -4.12 -0.36 20.37
N THR A 113 -3.19 0.38 19.76
CA THR A 113 -2.41 -0.10 18.62
C THR A 113 -1.52 -1.29 19.01
N ARG A 114 -0.85 -1.24 20.17
CA ARG A 114 -0.07 -2.38 20.69
C ARG A 114 -0.94 -3.59 20.98
N ASP A 115 -2.05 -3.41 21.68
CA ASP A 115 -3.00 -4.49 21.98
C ASP A 115 -3.52 -5.15 20.70
N TYR A 116 -3.88 -4.35 19.69
CA TYR A 116 -4.28 -4.84 18.38
C TYR A 116 -3.19 -5.69 17.71
N LEU A 117 -1.94 -5.23 17.71
CA LEU A 117 -0.82 -5.98 17.11
C LEU A 117 -0.49 -7.27 17.88
N ASP A 118 -0.62 -7.27 19.21
CA ASP A 118 -0.42 -8.48 19.99
C ASP A 118 -1.54 -9.51 19.69
N ARG A 119 -2.80 -9.06 19.62
CA ARG A 119 -3.92 -9.91 19.20
C ARG A 119 -3.79 -10.40 17.75
N LEU A 120 -3.27 -9.57 16.85
CA LEU A 120 -2.96 -9.99 15.47
C LEU A 120 -1.88 -11.07 15.47
N GLY A 121 -0.89 -10.98 16.36
CA GLY A 121 0.10 -12.03 16.58
C GLY A 121 -0.54 -13.35 17.02
N VAL A 122 -1.47 -13.30 17.97
CA VAL A 122 -2.24 -14.48 18.42
C VAL A 122 -3.07 -15.06 17.28
N LEU A 123 -3.71 -14.24 16.44
CA LEU A 123 -4.43 -14.72 15.26
C LEU A 123 -3.53 -15.50 14.31
N LEU A 124 -2.32 -15.01 14.04
CA LEU A 124 -1.38 -15.67 13.14
C LEU A 124 -0.73 -16.94 13.73
N ALA A 125 -0.59 -16.99 15.06
CA ALA A 125 0.03 -18.12 15.75
C ALA A 125 -0.98 -19.23 16.09
N GLU A 126 -2.17 -18.85 16.56
CA GLU A 126 -3.15 -19.75 17.19
C GLU A 126 -4.48 -19.78 16.44
N GLY A 127 -4.72 -18.87 15.50
CA GLY A 127 -5.98 -18.76 14.77
C GLY A 127 -7.11 -18.07 15.54
N TRP A 128 -6.80 -17.42 16.67
CA TRP A 128 -7.78 -16.76 17.53
C TRP A 128 -7.64 -15.23 17.50
N PHE A 129 -8.77 -14.51 17.44
CA PHE A 129 -8.78 -13.04 17.48
C PHE A 129 -9.97 -12.55 18.31
N ASP A 130 -9.70 -11.84 19.40
CA ASP A 130 -10.73 -11.29 20.30
C ASP A 130 -11.23 -9.94 19.75
N LEU A 131 -12.49 -9.87 19.34
CA LEU A 131 -13.09 -8.71 18.65
C LEU A 131 -13.54 -7.64 19.64
N ARG A 132 -13.09 -6.39 19.44
CA ARG A 132 -13.42 -5.25 20.31
C ARG A 132 -14.43 -4.27 19.71
N ASN A 133 -14.50 -4.17 18.38
CA ASN A 133 -15.35 -3.18 17.71
C ASN A 133 -15.75 -3.63 16.29
N ASP A 134 -16.63 -2.86 15.64
CA ASP A 134 -17.14 -3.18 14.30
C ASP A 134 -16.06 -3.16 13.20
N ARG A 135 -15.05 -2.29 13.34
CA ARG A 135 -13.92 -2.25 12.41
C ARG A 135 -13.13 -3.56 12.48
N GLU A 136 -12.86 -4.05 13.68
CA GLU A 136 -12.19 -5.34 13.91
C GLU A 136 -13.05 -6.51 13.44
N ARG A 137 -14.36 -6.43 13.63
CA ARG A 137 -15.31 -7.41 13.11
C ARG A 137 -15.25 -7.49 11.58
N LEU A 138 -15.28 -6.35 10.90
CA LEU A 138 -15.14 -6.30 9.44
C LEU A 138 -13.79 -6.84 8.98
N PHE A 139 -12.70 -6.45 9.64
CA PHE A 139 -11.35 -6.96 9.38
C PHE A 139 -11.30 -8.48 9.49
N TYR A 140 -11.79 -9.03 10.61
CA TYR A 140 -11.79 -10.46 10.86
C TYR A 140 -12.59 -11.22 9.80
N VAL A 141 -13.79 -10.75 9.44
CA VAL A 141 -14.58 -11.38 8.37
C VAL A 141 -13.85 -11.39 7.03
N ILE A 142 -13.18 -10.29 6.67
CA ILE A 142 -12.41 -10.19 5.43
C ILE A 142 -11.21 -11.15 5.46
N VAL A 143 -10.44 -11.17 6.55
CA VAL A 143 -9.29 -12.06 6.71
C VAL A 143 -9.72 -13.51 6.70
N SER A 144 -10.78 -13.89 7.42
CA SER A 144 -11.31 -15.26 7.41
C SER A 144 -11.73 -15.69 6.00
N ARG A 145 -12.39 -14.83 5.22
CA ARG A 145 -12.74 -15.12 3.83
C ARG A 145 -11.49 -15.30 2.96
N LEU A 146 -10.51 -14.41 3.10
CA LEU A 146 -9.26 -14.47 2.36
C LEU A 146 -8.51 -15.78 2.67
N PHE A 147 -8.43 -16.14 3.95
CA PHE A 147 -7.74 -17.34 4.43
C PHE A 147 -8.49 -18.63 4.08
N SER A 148 -9.83 -18.60 4.02
CA SER A 148 -10.63 -19.75 3.56
C SER A 148 -10.47 -20.03 2.07
N GLY A 149 -10.17 -18.98 1.27
CA GLY A 149 -10.02 -19.08 -0.17
C GLY A 149 -8.58 -19.34 -0.65
N ARG A 150 -7.61 -19.42 0.28
CA ARG A 150 -6.18 -19.48 -0.02
C ARG A 150 -5.46 -20.48 0.88
N ASP A 151 -4.45 -21.13 0.32
CA ASP A 151 -3.56 -21.97 1.11
C ASP A 151 -2.60 -21.09 1.92
N ILE A 152 -3.03 -20.72 3.12
CA ILE A 152 -2.20 -19.96 4.08
C ILE A 152 -1.12 -20.82 4.73
N MET A 153 -1.18 -22.14 4.57
CA MET A 153 -0.18 -23.08 5.10
C MET A 153 0.98 -23.28 4.12
N ASN A 154 0.81 -22.87 2.85
CA ASN A 154 1.90 -22.72 1.91
C ASN A 154 3.03 -21.88 2.53
N ALA A 155 4.26 -22.41 2.49
CA ALA A 155 5.41 -21.81 3.17
C ALA A 155 5.71 -20.37 2.71
N THR A 156 5.62 -20.09 1.42
CA THR A 156 5.88 -18.76 0.86
C THR A 156 4.82 -17.76 1.32
N THR A 157 3.54 -18.15 1.25
CA THR A 157 2.42 -17.31 1.70
C THR A 157 2.52 -17.02 3.19
N ARG A 158 2.73 -18.06 4.01
CA ARG A 158 2.88 -17.93 5.46
C ARG A 158 4.05 -17.01 5.82
N GLN A 159 5.21 -17.21 5.18
CA GLN A 159 6.38 -16.37 5.43
C GLN A 159 6.13 -14.91 5.03
N ALA A 160 5.45 -14.65 3.91
CA ALA A 160 5.12 -13.29 3.49
C ALA A 160 4.19 -12.60 4.51
N ILE A 161 3.16 -13.31 5.01
CA ILE A 161 2.24 -12.78 6.02
C ILE A 161 2.99 -12.46 7.32
N LEU A 162 3.84 -13.37 7.80
CA LEU A 162 4.64 -13.16 9.00
C LEU A 162 5.59 -11.97 8.86
N ARG A 163 6.25 -11.82 7.69
CA ARG A 163 7.13 -10.67 7.43
C ARG A 163 6.39 -9.34 7.37
N LEU A 164 5.16 -9.33 6.86
CA LEU A 164 4.31 -8.14 6.89
C LEU A 164 3.94 -7.77 8.33
N TYR A 165 3.51 -8.76 9.12
CA TYR A 165 3.21 -8.56 10.54
C TYR A 165 4.41 -8.02 11.32
N GLU A 166 5.59 -8.63 11.17
CA GLU A 166 6.83 -8.16 11.79
C GLU A 166 7.17 -6.73 11.37
N ALA A 167 6.97 -6.39 10.09
CA ALA A 167 7.20 -5.03 9.60
C ALA A 167 6.26 -4.00 10.22
N GLN A 168 4.97 -4.34 10.38
CA GLN A 168 4.00 -3.47 11.04
C GLN A 168 4.30 -3.30 12.53
N LYS A 169 4.65 -4.39 13.22
CA LYS A 169 5.03 -4.36 14.63
C LYS A 169 6.28 -3.49 14.85
N HIS A 170 7.31 -3.67 14.03
CA HIS A 170 8.53 -2.89 14.12
C HIS A 170 8.29 -1.39 13.82
N ASP A 171 7.40 -1.07 12.87
CA ASP A 171 7.02 0.32 12.59
C ASP A 171 6.42 1.01 13.81
N VAL A 172 5.47 0.33 14.46
CA VAL A 172 4.84 0.82 15.69
C VAL A 172 5.86 0.95 16.81
N GLU A 173 6.73 -0.05 17.03
CA GLU A 173 7.80 0.04 18.03
C GLU A 173 8.73 1.24 17.80
N LEU A 174 9.11 1.52 16.54
CA LEU A 174 9.94 2.67 16.18
C LEU A 174 9.23 4.00 16.44
N ARG A 175 7.93 4.12 16.10
CA ARG A 175 7.14 5.32 16.39
C ARG A 175 7.09 5.60 17.89
N LEU A 176 6.87 4.56 18.69
CA LEU A 176 6.70 4.67 20.14
C LEU A 176 8.01 4.90 20.89
N ALA A 177 9.10 4.28 20.45
CA ALA A 177 10.43 4.51 21.02
C ALA A 177 10.90 5.94 20.77
N ARG A 178 10.40 6.59 19.71
CA ARG A 178 10.76 7.95 19.35
C ARG A 178 9.77 8.95 19.93
N THR A 179 9.81 9.11 21.25
CA THR A 179 9.32 10.34 21.87
C THR A 179 10.13 11.50 21.28
N TYR A 180 9.46 12.46 20.63
CA TYR A 180 10.04 13.55 19.83
C TYR A 180 11.39 14.06 20.37
N SER A 181 12.48 13.59 19.77
CA SER A 181 13.77 14.26 19.92
C SER A 181 13.85 15.30 18.82
N GLU A 182 14.04 16.58 19.20
CA GLU A 182 14.30 17.67 18.24
C GLU A 182 15.61 17.44 17.45
N ALA A 183 16.46 16.52 17.92
CA ALA A 183 17.68 16.14 17.22
C ALA A 183 17.34 15.38 15.93
N ARG A 184 18.01 15.76 14.83
CA ARG A 184 17.94 15.01 13.58
C ARG A 184 18.41 13.57 13.80
N PRO A 185 17.72 12.58 13.23
CA PRO A 185 18.10 11.21 13.41
C PRO A 185 19.49 10.95 12.84
N GLY A 186 20.25 10.13 13.54
CA GLY A 186 21.56 9.65 13.08
C GLY A 186 21.43 8.78 11.83
N ARG A 187 22.56 8.45 11.21
CA ARG A 187 22.58 7.59 10.01
C ARG A 187 21.95 6.21 10.26
N SER A 188 22.18 5.63 11.43
CA SER A 188 21.62 4.32 11.81
C SER A 188 20.09 4.37 11.91
N GLU A 189 19.56 5.39 12.56
CA GLU A 189 18.11 5.59 12.73
C GLU A 189 17.42 5.87 11.39
N LEU A 190 18.01 6.72 10.55
CA LEU A 190 17.50 6.94 9.19
C LEU A 190 17.48 5.66 8.35
N ASN A 191 18.48 4.79 8.51
CA ASN A 191 18.50 3.49 7.84
C ASN A 191 17.41 2.57 8.37
N ALA A 192 17.15 2.57 9.69
CA ALA A 192 16.07 1.79 10.29
C ALA A 192 14.70 2.24 9.78
N LEU A 193 14.41 3.56 9.76
CA LEU A 193 13.19 4.11 9.18
C LEU A 193 13.03 3.76 7.70
N ARG A 194 14.13 3.84 6.93
CA ARG A 194 14.12 3.47 5.52
C ARG A 194 13.79 1.99 5.32
N GLN A 195 14.37 1.11 6.14
CA GLN A 195 14.11 -0.32 6.10
C GLN A 195 12.67 -0.62 6.50
N CYS A 196 12.16 0.06 7.53
CA CYS A 196 10.78 -0.06 7.97
C CYS A 196 9.80 0.28 6.83
N ALA A 197 9.94 1.46 6.22
CA ALA A 197 9.12 1.88 5.09
C ALA A 197 9.20 0.88 3.91
N SER A 198 10.41 0.42 3.58
CA SER A 198 10.60 -0.61 2.55
C SER A 198 9.84 -1.90 2.88
N ASN A 199 9.96 -2.39 4.12
CA ASN A 199 9.39 -3.65 4.57
C ASN A 199 7.86 -3.61 4.59
N ARG A 200 7.22 -2.51 5.06
CA ARG A 200 5.75 -2.42 5.16
C ARG A 200 5.07 -2.77 3.84
N SER A 201 5.25 -1.95 2.82
CA SER A 201 4.58 -2.19 1.52
C SER A 201 5.28 -3.25 0.69
N GLY A 202 6.60 -3.40 0.82
CA GLY A 202 7.34 -4.48 0.16
C GLY A 202 6.76 -5.85 0.49
N HIS A 203 6.55 -6.13 1.78
CA HIS A 203 5.90 -7.37 2.20
C HIS A 203 4.40 -7.41 1.91
N ALA A 204 3.68 -6.28 1.97
CA ALA A 204 2.26 -6.25 1.58
C ALA A 204 2.06 -6.70 0.12
N ILE A 205 2.86 -6.20 -0.82
CA ILE A 205 2.76 -6.61 -2.23
C ILE A 205 3.22 -8.06 -2.42
N LEU A 206 4.17 -8.56 -1.63
CA LEU A 206 4.50 -9.99 -1.63
C LEU A 206 3.34 -10.87 -1.13
N VAL A 207 2.63 -10.47 -0.08
CA VAL A 207 1.45 -11.20 0.41
C VAL A 207 0.36 -11.21 -0.66
N LEU A 208 0.07 -10.06 -1.27
CA LEU A 208 -0.87 -9.99 -2.40
C LEU A 208 -0.47 -10.94 -3.52
N SER A 209 0.80 -10.91 -3.92
CA SER A 209 1.31 -11.76 -4.99
C SER A 209 1.21 -13.24 -4.63
N ALA A 210 1.55 -13.63 -3.41
CA ALA A 210 1.45 -15.01 -2.93
C ALA A 210 -0.01 -15.50 -2.90
N PHE A 211 -0.97 -14.66 -2.51
CA PHE A 211 -2.39 -15.01 -2.59
C PHE A 211 -2.90 -15.16 -4.01
N LEU A 212 -2.38 -14.39 -4.97
CA LEU A 212 -2.83 -14.45 -6.36
C LEU A 212 -2.11 -15.55 -7.17
N LEU A 213 -0.86 -15.83 -6.80
CA LEU A 213 0.14 -16.62 -7.52
C LEU A 213 1.00 -17.41 -6.51
N PRO A 214 0.46 -18.48 -5.90
CA PRO A 214 1.18 -19.25 -4.88
C PRO A 214 2.47 -19.93 -5.40
N GLU A 215 2.61 -20.04 -6.72
CA GLU A 215 3.78 -20.60 -7.43
C GLU A 215 4.61 -19.52 -8.15
N LEU A 216 4.56 -18.27 -7.67
CA LEU A 216 5.35 -17.18 -8.23
C LEU A 216 6.85 -17.51 -8.17
N ASP A 217 7.53 -17.41 -9.31
CA ASP A 217 8.98 -17.62 -9.40
C ASP A 217 9.74 -16.67 -8.45
N LEU A 218 10.68 -17.25 -7.70
CA LEU A 218 11.59 -16.53 -6.80
C LEU A 218 12.34 -15.39 -7.52
N ASN A 219 12.58 -15.53 -8.82
CA ASN A 219 13.21 -14.50 -9.67
C ASN A 219 12.43 -13.18 -9.66
N TYR A 220 11.10 -13.22 -9.47
CA TYR A 220 10.26 -12.02 -9.45
C TYR A 220 10.06 -11.43 -8.06
N ILE A 221 10.24 -12.22 -6.99
CA ILE A 221 9.97 -11.79 -5.61
C ILE A 221 10.74 -10.53 -5.24
N ALA A 222 12.05 -10.46 -5.52
CA ALA A 222 12.86 -9.29 -5.18
C ALA A 222 12.41 -8.02 -5.92
N LEU A 223 11.92 -8.16 -7.16
CA LEU A 223 11.46 -7.04 -7.99
C LEU A 223 10.07 -6.58 -7.57
N ILE A 224 9.17 -7.51 -7.25
CA ILE A 224 7.84 -7.23 -6.72
C ILE A 224 7.94 -6.56 -5.34
N TYR A 225 8.82 -7.06 -4.48
CA TYR A 225 9.16 -6.39 -3.22
C TYR A 225 9.67 -4.97 -3.46
N THR A 226 10.58 -4.78 -4.43
CA THR A 226 11.12 -3.46 -4.79
C THR A 226 10.00 -2.51 -5.24
N ALA A 227 9.04 -2.99 -6.03
CA ALA A 227 7.87 -2.21 -6.43
C ALA A 227 7.00 -1.82 -5.22
N GLY A 228 6.73 -2.76 -4.31
CA GLY A 228 6.03 -2.49 -3.05
C GLY A 228 6.74 -1.45 -2.18
N ALA A 229 8.05 -1.62 -1.95
CA ALA A 229 8.86 -0.66 -1.22
C ALA A 229 8.80 0.75 -1.85
N LEU A 230 8.81 0.83 -3.19
CA LEU A 230 8.66 2.11 -3.88
C LEU A 230 7.30 2.76 -3.62
N ILE A 231 6.21 1.97 -3.56
CA ILE A 231 4.87 2.49 -3.20
C ILE A 231 4.91 3.16 -1.83
N MET A 232 5.52 2.54 -0.81
CA MET A 232 5.59 3.15 0.53
C MET A 232 6.43 4.43 0.54
N PHE A 233 7.58 4.46 -0.15
CA PHE A 233 8.37 5.69 -0.22
C PHE A 233 7.61 6.85 -0.89
N ILE A 234 6.84 6.54 -1.94
CA ILE A 234 5.96 7.53 -2.60
C ILE A 234 4.85 7.98 -1.64
N ASP A 235 4.30 7.05 -0.87
CA ASP A 235 3.23 7.31 0.10
C ASP A 235 3.72 8.18 1.26
N ASP A 236 4.75 7.76 1.99
CA ASP A 236 5.40 8.51 3.07
C ASP A 236 5.72 9.95 2.66
N HIS A 237 6.18 10.16 1.41
CA HIS A 237 6.46 11.49 0.91
C HIS A 237 5.18 12.33 0.75
N GLY A 238 4.13 11.73 0.17
CA GLY A 238 2.85 12.40 -0.03
C GLY A 238 2.11 12.72 1.27
N ASP A 239 2.41 12.01 2.37
CA ASP A 239 1.85 12.25 3.70
C ASP A 239 2.78 13.00 4.65
N CYS A 240 3.98 13.37 4.20
CA CYS A 240 5.02 14.01 4.99
C CYS A 240 4.52 15.12 5.95
N PHE A 241 3.63 16.01 5.50
CA PHE A 241 3.12 17.10 6.35
C PHE A 241 1.96 16.65 7.25
N SER A 242 1.12 15.73 6.77
CA SER A 242 0.07 15.14 7.58
C SER A 242 0.66 14.33 8.73
N ASP A 243 1.70 13.54 8.47
CA ASP A 243 2.41 12.75 9.47
C ASP A 243 3.04 13.65 10.53
N LEU A 244 3.72 14.73 10.12
CA LEU A 244 4.28 15.71 11.05
C LEU A 244 3.22 16.39 11.91
N ALA A 245 2.02 16.64 11.37
CA ALA A 245 0.92 17.25 12.12
C ALA A 245 0.27 16.30 13.16
N HIS A 246 0.46 14.99 13.01
CA HIS A 246 -0.05 13.96 13.93
C HIS A 246 1.08 13.26 14.68
N ASP A 247 2.23 13.90 14.78
CA ASP A 247 3.35 13.39 15.55
C ASP A 247 3.92 12.03 15.10
N ARG A 248 3.75 11.73 13.82
CA ARG A 248 4.24 10.49 13.20
C ARG A 248 5.60 10.69 12.56
N VAL A 249 6.48 9.74 12.82
CA VAL A 249 7.83 9.70 12.27
C VAL A 249 7.88 8.70 11.12
N THR A 250 8.22 9.17 9.92
CA THR A 250 8.41 8.33 8.73
C THR A 250 9.78 8.56 8.11
N PHE A 251 10.23 7.73 7.17
CA PHE A 251 11.53 7.97 6.54
C PHE A 251 11.56 9.32 5.80
N MET A 252 10.49 9.65 5.08
CA MET A 252 10.47 10.83 4.22
C MET A 252 10.36 12.15 4.99
N ASN A 253 9.69 12.18 6.15
CA ASN A 253 9.64 13.41 6.95
C ASN A 253 10.90 13.67 7.79
N GLN A 254 11.85 12.72 7.82
CA GLN A 254 13.11 12.83 8.56
C GLN A 254 14.32 13.16 7.70
N VAL A 255 14.21 13.08 6.37
CA VAL A 255 15.30 13.47 5.47
C VAL A 255 15.30 14.96 5.20
N LYS A 256 16.50 15.54 5.00
CA LYS A 256 16.66 16.99 4.77
C LYS A 256 15.94 17.51 3.50
N TYR A 257 15.88 16.68 2.45
CA TYR A 257 15.33 17.06 1.14
C TYR A 257 14.40 15.95 0.62
N PRO A 258 13.16 15.83 1.12
CA PRO A 258 12.25 14.71 0.83
C PRO A 258 12.02 14.51 -0.67
N GLU A 259 11.66 15.57 -1.41
CA GLU A 259 11.38 15.48 -2.86
C GLU A 259 12.60 15.00 -3.66
N ARG A 260 13.79 15.53 -3.36
CA ARG A 260 15.05 15.11 -4.03
C ARG A 260 15.41 13.67 -3.68
N THR A 261 15.19 13.26 -2.43
CA THR A 261 15.41 11.88 -1.97
C THR A 261 14.46 10.92 -2.66
N LEU A 262 13.15 11.23 -2.70
CA LEU A 262 12.15 10.43 -3.38
C LEU A 262 12.48 10.29 -4.87
N ARG A 263 12.80 11.39 -5.57
CA ARG A 263 13.16 11.34 -6.99
C ARG A 263 14.32 10.36 -7.26
N ARG A 264 15.35 10.35 -6.40
CA ARG A 264 16.49 9.41 -6.52
C ARG A 264 16.05 7.96 -6.29
N ILE A 265 15.24 7.72 -5.27
CA ILE A 265 14.70 6.38 -4.96
C ILE A 265 13.84 5.89 -6.12
N PHE A 266 12.91 6.73 -6.58
CA PHE A 266 12.00 6.44 -7.69
C PHE A 266 12.76 6.03 -8.95
N VAL A 267 13.68 6.86 -9.43
CA VAL A 267 14.49 6.54 -10.64
C VAL A 267 15.24 5.22 -10.46
N SER A 268 15.89 5.02 -9.32
CA SER A 268 16.67 3.80 -9.08
C SER A 268 15.78 2.55 -9.04
N TYR A 269 14.63 2.62 -8.38
CA TYR A 269 13.76 1.46 -8.16
C TYR A 269 12.95 1.15 -9.43
N VAL A 270 12.39 2.16 -10.10
CA VAL A 270 11.63 1.98 -11.34
C VAL A 270 12.52 1.40 -12.45
N GLN A 271 13.78 1.84 -12.56
CA GLN A 271 14.74 1.27 -13.51
C GLN A 271 15.06 -0.19 -13.20
N ARG A 272 15.23 -0.54 -11.91
CA ARG A 272 15.48 -1.91 -11.48
C ARG A 272 14.29 -2.82 -11.82
N VAL A 273 13.07 -2.37 -11.56
CA VAL A 273 11.84 -3.09 -11.89
C VAL A 273 11.71 -3.24 -13.42
N TYR A 274 11.87 -2.15 -14.18
CA TYR A 274 11.75 -2.17 -15.64
C TYR A 274 12.74 -3.10 -16.34
N ARG A 275 14.01 -3.09 -15.89
CA ARG A 275 15.06 -3.94 -16.48
C ARG A 275 15.02 -5.38 -15.97
N GLY A 276 14.52 -5.61 -14.76
CA GLY A 276 14.49 -6.93 -14.14
C GLY A 276 13.27 -7.77 -14.51
N LEU A 277 12.11 -7.13 -14.71
CA LEU A 277 10.88 -7.84 -15.08
C LEU A 277 10.84 -8.14 -16.59
N PRO A 278 10.22 -9.26 -16.99
CA PRO A 278 10.09 -9.61 -18.40
C PRO A 278 9.29 -8.54 -19.16
N PRO A 279 9.64 -8.25 -20.42
CA PRO A 279 8.88 -7.32 -21.23
C PRO A 279 7.46 -7.85 -21.45
N GLY A 280 6.46 -7.00 -21.25
CA GLY A 280 5.06 -7.36 -21.44
C GLY A 280 4.10 -6.44 -20.71
N ASN A 281 2.82 -6.73 -20.90
CA ASN A 281 1.69 -5.94 -20.41
C ASN A 281 1.71 -5.71 -18.88
N GLY A 282 2.07 -6.73 -18.10
CA GLY A 282 2.12 -6.63 -16.64
C GLY A 282 3.21 -5.67 -16.15
N ARG A 283 4.42 -5.77 -16.73
CA ARG A 283 5.51 -4.84 -16.43
C ARG A 283 5.12 -3.41 -16.77
N ASP A 284 4.62 -3.20 -17.98
CA ASP A 284 4.29 -1.85 -18.46
C ASP A 284 3.15 -1.23 -17.64
N LEU A 285 2.17 -2.04 -17.21
CA LEU A 285 1.11 -1.62 -16.28
C LEU A 285 1.66 -1.25 -14.90
N LEU A 286 2.56 -2.04 -14.32
CA LEU A 286 3.18 -1.75 -13.02
C LEU A 286 3.97 -0.43 -13.06
N ILE A 287 4.75 -0.22 -14.12
CA ILE A 287 5.53 1.01 -14.31
C ILE A 287 4.62 2.22 -14.53
N ALA A 288 3.53 2.06 -15.30
CA ALA A 288 2.51 3.10 -15.46
C ALA A 288 1.87 3.47 -14.11
N PHE A 289 1.49 2.47 -13.32
CA PHE A 289 0.93 2.67 -11.98
C PHE A 289 1.90 3.41 -11.06
N LEU A 290 3.13 2.94 -10.92
CA LEU A 290 4.15 3.55 -10.06
C LEU A 290 4.44 5.00 -10.47
N THR A 291 4.52 5.27 -11.77
CA THR A 291 4.73 6.62 -12.30
C THR A 291 3.57 7.55 -11.99
N ARG A 292 2.33 7.11 -12.25
CA ARG A 292 1.15 7.92 -11.92
C ARG A 292 1.03 8.13 -10.40
N TYR A 293 1.30 7.11 -9.59
CA TYR A 293 1.31 7.20 -8.12
C TYR A 293 2.32 8.23 -7.61
N TYR A 294 3.55 8.17 -8.14
CA TYR A 294 4.60 9.14 -7.84
C TYR A 294 4.18 10.57 -8.15
N LEU A 295 3.65 10.84 -9.34
CA LEU A 295 3.22 12.19 -9.74
C LEU A 295 2.07 12.71 -8.89
N THR A 296 1.04 11.88 -8.64
CA THR A 296 -0.10 12.27 -7.80
C THR A 296 0.35 12.60 -6.36
N ARG A 297 1.26 11.81 -5.79
CA ARG A 297 1.72 12.02 -4.41
C ARG A 297 2.73 13.17 -4.28
N LEU A 298 3.48 13.49 -5.34
CA LEU A 298 4.23 14.74 -5.42
C LEU A 298 3.32 15.96 -5.40
N ASP A 299 2.23 15.93 -6.16
CA ASP A 299 1.28 17.04 -6.19
C ASP A 299 0.59 17.21 -4.83
N LYS A 300 0.13 16.11 -4.22
CA LYS A 300 -0.40 16.09 -2.85
C LYS A 300 0.55 16.77 -1.85
N HIS A 301 1.83 16.38 -1.85
CA HIS A 301 2.85 16.97 -0.97
C HIS A 301 2.96 18.49 -1.16
N ARG A 302 2.99 18.96 -2.42
CA ARG A 302 3.08 20.40 -2.74
C ARG A 302 1.82 21.15 -2.30
N GLN A 303 0.64 20.58 -2.51
CA GLN A 303 -0.62 21.17 -2.09
C GLN A 303 -0.74 21.29 -0.56
N GLN A 304 -0.38 20.23 0.19
CA GLN A 304 -0.37 20.25 1.65
C GLN A 304 0.58 21.31 2.20
N LYS A 305 1.78 21.44 1.62
CA LYS A 305 2.75 22.47 1.98
C LYS A 305 2.21 23.89 1.85
N LEU A 306 1.39 24.15 0.81
CA LEU A 306 0.88 25.48 0.49
C LEU A 306 -0.37 25.88 1.27
N LYS A 307 -1.21 24.91 1.67
CA LYS A 307 -2.57 25.21 2.14
C LYS A 307 -2.86 24.87 3.60
N THR A 308 -1.94 24.25 4.34
CA THR A 308 -2.24 23.73 5.70
C THR A 308 -3.56 22.94 5.73
N ALA A 309 -3.92 22.29 4.60
CA ALA A 309 -5.23 21.70 4.33
C ALA A 309 -5.15 20.20 4.08
N SER A 310 -6.29 19.54 4.33
CA SER A 310 -6.53 18.13 4.69
C SER A 310 -5.71 17.04 3.98
N GLY A 311 -5.40 15.99 4.74
CA GLY A 311 -4.58 14.82 4.42
C GLY A 311 -4.94 13.95 3.20
N TRP A 312 -5.92 14.30 2.37
CA TRP A 312 -6.44 13.39 1.34
C TRP A 312 -6.56 14.04 -0.04
N ALA A 313 -5.81 13.49 -1.01
CA ALA A 313 -5.96 13.80 -2.42
C ALA A 313 -6.48 12.54 -3.13
N VAL A 314 -7.61 12.68 -3.82
CA VAL A 314 -8.25 11.60 -4.59
C VAL A 314 -7.43 11.34 -5.85
N TYR A 315 -7.29 10.07 -6.23
CA TYR A 315 -6.72 9.68 -7.50
C TYR A 315 -7.78 9.81 -8.59
N GLU A 316 -7.94 11.03 -9.13
CA GLU A 316 -8.74 11.28 -10.33
C GLU A 316 -7.86 11.37 -11.58
#